data_AF-A0A6P3WEA1-F1
#
_entry.id   AF-A0A6P3WEA1-F1
#
_cell.length_a   1.000
_cell.length_b   1.000
_cell.length_c   1.000
_cell.angle_alpha   90.00
_cell.angle_beta   90.00
_cell.angle_gamma   90.00
#
_symmetry.space_group_name_H-M   'P 1'
#
loop_
_entity.id
_entity.type
_entity.pdbx_description
1 polymer ?
#
loop_
_entity_poly.entity_id
_entity_poly.type
_entity_poly.pdbx_seq_one_letter_code
_entity_poly.pdbx_strand_id
1 'polypeptide(L)'
;MDAREHLLLGGESANGRIKTQASAFASWSHGSEFRSWCIRNSNKMSNYARVIHHATSILCCNKGSMDLLQLYRKVYQRFGTEEDDFWYIVKKCPRFAVVKTRERTTGELGSDCIIVAKTSLRLCKNYSKQECTDCQELHLCKYFVYGNCRYGKGRKPCKYSHDVQSEHNFRLLRECTLHELHEDELFLLLLQNDPSLLPEVCSHYNKGSGPYGSCTFRDGCTKLHLCLHLLQGDCMFGSRCKRLHAADQSGHRMLQERGLGDDIIQDLPIIYQNVYRLTVQTTDRGCDELVSSGPQVEEKSEICLHFLRRNCRFQEQCMRVHFNLPYKWEVWESGTWRDLRQMEQIERAFCNPHNTHSPSHSPVDFLSMKRGYDSVRRLSTVSSVTKPTHYILTTFWLWYYKGDHGNWIEYGQPDEKGRVTSLSSRELEEAYLRDDTAEIAVTKGHRLYYISFHDMYQRNTKHNTKRRIRRRPRFVSISEVEDQTAR
;
A
#
# COMPACT_ATOMS: atom_id res chain seq x y z
N MET A 1 64.87 -28.88 30.69
CA MET A 1 65.31 -27.61 31.31
C MET A 1 64.58 -26.52 30.55
N ASP A 2 63.28 -26.37 30.81
CA ASP A 2 62.70 -25.49 31.87
C ASP A 2 62.80 -24.01 31.47
N ALA A 3 61.82 -23.14 31.65
CA ALA A 3 60.42 -23.20 32.10
C ALA A 3 59.84 -21.77 31.96
N ARG A 4 58.51 -21.66 31.91
CA ARG A 4 57.63 -20.69 32.63
C ARG A 4 57.89 -19.16 32.51
N GLU A 5 56.93 -18.35 32.02
CA GLU A 5 55.66 -17.84 32.61
C GLU A 5 55.77 -16.44 33.24
N HIS A 6 54.64 -15.72 33.19
CA HIS A 6 54.23 -14.40 33.76
C HIS A 6 54.50 -13.14 32.92
N LEU A 7 53.49 -12.41 32.39
CA LEU A 7 52.24 -11.75 32.88
C LEU A 7 52.44 -10.26 33.23
N LEU A 8 51.37 -9.51 32.91
CA LEU A 8 50.97 -8.11 33.20
C LEU A 8 51.08 -7.18 31.98
N LEU A 9 50.15 -6.29 31.63
CA LEU A 9 48.70 -6.04 31.83
C LEU A 9 48.43 -4.68 31.13
N GLY A 10 47.22 -4.43 30.60
CA GLY A 10 46.80 -3.14 30.04
C GLY A 10 46.60 -3.21 28.53
N GLY A 11 45.41 -3.30 27.94
CA GLY A 11 44.10 -2.83 28.37
C GLY A 11 43.73 -1.63 27.51
N GLU A 12 42.92 -1.84 26.45
CA GLU A 12 41.95 -0.84 25.96
C GLU A 12 41.00 -1.39 24.87
N SER A 13 39.76 -1.55 25.30
CA SER A 13 38.46 -1.39 24.62
C SER A 13 38.17 -1.97 23.24
N ALA A 14 37.39 -3.04 23.29
CA ALA A 14 36.44 -3.47 22.27
C ALA A 14 35.39 -2.37 21.97
N ASN A 15 35.39 -1.82 20.75
CA ASN A 15 34.26 -1.06 20.23
C ASN A 15 34.09 -1.15 18.69
N GLY A 16 34.24 -2.37 18.15
CA GLY A 16 34.23 -2.62 16.69
C GLY A 16 32.97 -3.28 16.11
N ARG A 17 31.97 -3.68 16.93
CA ARG A 17 30.88 -4.59 16.47
C ARG A 17 29.51 -3.96 16.19
N ILE A 18 29.35 -2.64 16.26
CA ILE A 18 28.03 -1.99 16.12
C ILE A 18 27.81 -1.33 14.74
N LYS A 19 28.86 -1.19 13.90
CA LYS A 19 28.76 -0.44 12.63
C LYS A 19 28.28 -1.22 11.40
N THR A 20 28.00 -2.52 11.48
CA THR A 20 27.72 -3.35 10.28
C THR A 20 26.25 -3.70 10.03
N GLN A 21 25.34 -3.50 11.00
CA GLN A 21 23.89 -3.67 10.78
C GLN A 21 23.21 -2.37 10.34
N ALA A 22 23.64 -1.21 10.84
CA ALA A 22 23.04 0.09 10.50
C ALA A 22 23.25 0.50 9.03
N SER A 23 24.34 0.07 8.39
CA SER A 23 24.63 0.39 6.98
C SER A 23 23.78 -0.42 5.99
N ALA A 24 23.36 -1.63 6.36
CA ALA A 24 22.46 -2.44 5.54
C ALA A 24 21.05 -1.81 5.45
N PHE A 25 20.57 -1.17 6.52
CA PHE A 25 19.29 -0.45 6.50
C PHE A 25 19.35 0.88 5.72
N ALA A 26 20.53 1.43 5.45
CA ALA A 26 20.68 2.67 4.70
C ALA A 26 20.44 2.47 3.19
N SER A 27 20.59 1.27 2.64
CA SER A 27 20.25 0.97 1.24
C SER A 27 18.75 0.70 1.01
N TRP A 28 17.95 0.61 2.08
CA TRP A 28 16.54 0.19 2.06
C TRP A 28 15.52 1.30 1.83
N SER A 29 15.96 2.50 1.44
CA SER A 29 15.16 3.72 1.56
C SER A 29 15.06 4.47 0.25
N HIS A 30 13.92 4.29 -0.42
CA HIS A 30 13.31 5.29 -1.30
C HIS A 30 12.38 6.22 -0.47
N GLY A 31 12.88 6.72 0.66
CA GLY A 31 12.17 7.66 1.52
C GLY A 31 13.14 8.35 2.48
N SER A 32 13.30 9.66 2.35
CA SER A 32 14.26 10.48 3.11
C SER A 32 13.93 10.56 4.62
N GLU A 33 12.66 10.38 5.00
CA GLU A 33 12.21 10.41 6.40
C GLU A 33 12.68 9.20 7.22
N PHE A 34 12.71 8.00 6.61
CA PHE A 34 13.12 6.78 7.31
C PHE A 34 14.62 6.85 7.66
N ARG A 35 15.47 7.36 6.75
CA ARG A 35 16.91 7.57 7.02
C ARG A 35 17.16 8.54 8.18
N SER A 36 16.36 9.58 8.32
CA SER A 36 16.51 10.59 9.38
C SER A 36 16.08 10.07 10.76
N TRP A 37 15.11 9.14 10.80
CA TRP A 37 14.73 8.41 12.01
C TRP A 37 15.75 7.33 12.39
N CYS A 38 16.32 6.63 11.42
CA CYS A 38 17.34 5.58 11.61
C CYS A 38 18.61 6.06 12.35
N ILE A 39 18.99 7.32 12.18
CA ILE A 39 20.18 7.89 12.85
C ILE A 39 19.91 8.12 14.35
N ARG A 40 18.65 8.27 14.78
CA ARG A 40 18.30 8.65 16.16
C ARG A 40 18.01 7.47 17.11
N ASN A 41 17.79 6.24 16.61
CA ASN A 41 17.25 5.11 17.41
C ASN A 41 17.92 3.73 17.15
N SER A 42 19.26 3.65 17.22
CA SER A 42 20.05 2.45 16.88
C SER A 42 19.64 1.16 17.64
N ASN A 43 19.30 1.25 18.94
CA ASN A 43 18.93 0.07 19.74
C ASN A 43 17.53 -0.49 19.41
N LYS A 44 16.54 0.35 19.05
CA LYS A 44 15.21 -0.12 18.62
C LYS A 44 15.28 -0.87 17.27
N MET A 45 16.17 -0.46 16.38
CA MET A 45 16.31 -1.09 15.05
C MET A 45 16.83 -2.52 15.08
N SER A 46 17.79 -2.85 15.96
CA SER A 46 18.27 -4.23 16.10
C SER A 46 17.16 -5.17 16.59
N ASN A 47 16.28 -4.67 17.48
CA ASN A 47 15.12 -5.43 17.94
C ASN A 47 14.10 -5.66 16.80
N TYR A 48 13.79 -4.61 16.02
CA TYR A 48 12.88 -4.75 14.87
C TYR A 48 13.40 -5.72 13.80
N ALA A 49 14.71 -5.74 13.52
CA ALA A 49 15.29 -6.69 12.57
C ALA A 49 15.03 -8.15 12.98
N ARG A 50 15.20 -8.46 14.28
CA ARG A 50 14.94 -9.79 14.84
C ARG A 50 13.45 -10.14 14.80
N VAL A 51 12.58 -9.17 15.08
CA VAL A 51 11.13 -9.33 14.98
C VAL A 51 10.69 -9.59 13.53
N ILE A 52 11.20 -8.81 12.56
CA ILE A 52 10.91 -8.99 11.12
C ILE A 52 11.35 -10.38 10.65
N HIS A 53 12.56 -10.80 11.03
CA HIS A 53 13.07 -12.13 10.67
C HIS A 53 12.16 -13.23 11.22
N HIS A 54 11.87 -13.17 12.52
CA HIS A 54 11.02 -14.17 13.16
C HIS A 54 9.59 -14.19 12.61
N ALA A 55 8.98 -13.03 12.40
CA ALA A 55 7.65 -12.92 11.81
C ALA A 55 7.62 -13.52 10.40
N THR A 56 8.67 -13.32 9.60
CA THR A 56 8.76 -13.92 8.26
C THR A 56 8.92 -15.43 8.32
N SER A 57 9.77 -15.96 9.20
CA SER A 57 9.91 -17.40 9.42
C SER A 57 8.58 -18.01 9.87
N ILE A 58 7.86 -17.38 10.81
CA ILE A 58 6.51 -17.82 11.21
C ILE A 58 5.58 -17.88 10.00
N LEU A 59 5.52 -16.83 9.18
CA LEU A 59 4.66 -16.81 7.99
C LEU A 59 5.02 -17.93 7.02
N CYS A 60 6.31 -18.09 6.67
CA CYS A 60 6.75 -19.12 5.73
C CYS A 60 6.49 -20.54 6.26
N CYS A 61 6.74 -20.80 7.54
CA CYS A 61 6.38 -22.05 8.22
C CYS A 61 4.86 -22.31 8.24
N ASN A 62 4.03 -21.28 8.09
CA ASN A 62 2.57 -21.37 8.07
C ASN A 62 2.04 -21.04 6.67
N LYS A 63 2.66 -21.63 5.63
CA LYS A 63 2.21 -21.56 4.24
C LYS A 63 2.18 -20.15 3.65
N GLY A 64 3.02 -19.26 4.17
CA GLY A 64 3.30 -17.93 3.63
C GLY A 64 2.30 -16.84 4.01
N SER A 65 1.28 -17.14 4.81
CA SER A 65 0.32 -16.15 5.31
C SER A 65 -0.32 -16.53 6.65
N MET A 66 -0.72 -15.55 7.46
CA MET A 66 -1.39 -15.78 8.74
C MET A 66 -2.27 -14.59 9.14
N ASP A 67 -3.31 -14.85 9.93
CA ASP A 67 -4.09 -13.77 10.57
C ASP A 67 -3.20 -12.87 11.46
N LEU A 68 -3.45 -11.58 11.42
CA LEU A 68 -2.67 -10.54 12.11
C LEU A 68 -2.56 -10.83 13.60
N LEU A 69 -3.69 -11.13 14.25
CA LEU A 69 -3.72 -11.36 15.69
C LEU A 69 -2.95 -12.64 16.06
N GLN A 70 -3.00 -13.68 15.21
CA GLN A 70 -2.23 -14.90 15.42
C GLN A 70 -0.73 -14.64 15.26
N LEU A 71 -0.33 -13.87 14.25
CA LEU A 71 1.07 -13.50 14.04
C LEU A 71 1.58 -12.64 15.21
N TYR A 72 0.79 -11.65 15.64
CA TYR A 72 1.11 -10.80 16.78
C TYR A 72 1.33 -11.64 18.04
N ARG A 73 0.41 -12.56 18.36
CA ARG A 73 0.55 -13.45 19.54
C ARG A 73 1.85 -14.26 19.49
N LYS A 74 2.20 -14.85 18.34
CA LYS A 74 3.45 -15.63 18.20
C LYS A 74 4.70 -14.76 18.33
N VAL A 75 4.68 -13.54 17.80
CA VAL A 75 5.80 -12.60 17.92
C VAL A 75 5.93 -12.07 19.35
N TYR A 76 4.81 -11.70 19.98
CA TYR A 76 4.75 -11.21 21.36
C TYR A 76 5.32 -12.24 22.34
N GLN A 77 5.01 -13.52 22.17
CA GLN A 77 5.55 -14.60 23.00
C GLN A 77 7.08 -14.68 23.02
N ARG A 78 7.74 -14.28 21.92
CA ARG A 78 9.21 -14.36 21.80
C ARG A 78 9.93 -13.06 22.11
N PHE A 79 9.32 -11.91 21.82
CA PHE A 79 9.99 -10.61 21.89
C PHE A 79 9.30 -9.58 22.79
N GLY A 80 8.10 -9.86 23.30
CA GLY A 80 7.33 -8.92 24.13
C GLY A 80 7.03 -7.60 23.42
N THR A 81 6.92 -7.61 22.09
CA THR A 81 6.76 -6.40 21.27
C THR A 81 5.37 -5.79 21.49
N GLU A 82 5.30 -4.50 21.78
CA GLU A 82 4.03 -3.77 21.89
C GLU A 82 3.24 -3.80 20.57
N GLU A 83 1.92 -3.71 20.65
CA GLU A 83 1.03 -3.84 19.50
C GLU A 83 1.29 -2.76 18.43
N ASP A 84 1.53 -1.52 18.86
CA ASP A 84 1.85 -0.40 17.97
C ASP A 84 3.18 -0.60 17.23
N ASP A 85 4.20 -1.09 17.93
CA ASP A 85 5.52 -1.39 17.35
C ASP A 85 5.42 -2.54 16.34
N PHE A 86 4.67 -3.60 16.65
CA PHE A 86 4.41 -4.70 15.72
C PHE A 86 3.63 -4.22 14.48
N TRP A 87 2.61 -3.40 14.67
CA TRP A 87 1.82 -2.84 13.59
C TRP A 87 2.63 -1.94 12.67
N TYR A 88 3.51 -1.12 13.25
CA TYR A 88 4.48 -0.31 12.51
C TYR A 88 5.39 -1.18 11.64
N ILE A 89 5.96 -2.25 12.22
CA ILE A 89 6.83 -3.20 11.50
C ILE A 89 6.08 -3.83 10.32
N VAL A 90 4.89 -4.37 10.54
CA VAL A 90 4.12 -5.08 9.52
C VAL A 90 3.63 -4.14 8.41
N LYS A 91 3.31 -2.88 8.73
CA LYS A 91 2.88 -1.88 7.72
C LYS A 91 4.02 -1.26 6.92
N LYS A 92 5.19 -1.07 7.52
CA LYS A 92 6.31 -0.35 6.88
C LYS A 92 7.34 -1.27 6.25
N CYS A 93 7.43 -2.53 6.66
CA CYS A 93 8.39 -3.47 6.10
C CYS A 93 7.89 -4.02 4.75
N PRO A 94 8.68 -3.92 3.66
CA PRO A 94 8.28 -4.41 2.34
C PRO A 94 8.15 -5.94 2.25
N ARG A 95 8.58 -6.67 3.30
CA ARG A 95 8.45 -8.13 3.44
C ARG A 95 7.04 -8.59 3.79
N PHE A 96 6.15 -7.68 4.17
CA PHE A 96 4.80 -8.01 4.58
C PHE A 96 3.78 -7.26 3.73
N ALA A 97 2.72 -7.98 3.37
CA ALA A 97 1.54 -7.46 2.73
C ALA A 97 0.35 -7.63 3.68
N VAL A 98 -0.27 -6.54 4.11
CA VAL A 98 -1.47 -6.56 4.96
C VAL A 98 -2.71 -6.60 4.07
N VAL A 99 -3.51 -7.65 4.18
CA VAL A 99 -4.70 -7.87 3.37
C VAL A 99 -5.90 -7.96 4.30
N LYS A 100 -7.00 -7.27 4.00
CA LYS A 100 -8.22 -7.33 4.81
C LYS A 100 -9.13 -8.45 4.32
N THR A 101 -9.62 -9.28 5.24
CA THR A 101 -10.54 -10.40 4.94
C THR A 101 -11.97 -9.87 4.89
N ARG A 102 -12.75 -10.24 3.88
CA ARG A 102 -14.17 -9.87 3.79
C ARG A 102 -15.00 -10.70 4.79
N GLU A 103 -15.89 -10.03 5.51
CA GLU A 103 -16.71 -10.54 6.61
C GLU A 103 -17.42 -11.87 6.29
N ARG A 104 -17.22 -12.88 7.15
CA ARG A 104 -18.25 -13.90 7.39
C ARG A 104 -19.10 -13.39 8.54
N THR A 105 -20.39 -13.32 8.32
CA THR A 105 -21.45 -12.91 9.26
C THR A 105 -21.39 -13.68 10.58
N THR A 106 -20.57 -13.22 11.54
CA THR A 106 -20.68 -13.53 12.98
C THR A 106 -19.97 -12.42 13.72
N GLY A 107 -20.71 -11.62 14.49
CA GLY A 107 -20.24 -10.41 15.15
C GLY A 107 -19.30 -10.65 16.33
N GLU A 108 -18.04 -10.95 16.04
CA GLU A 108 -16.93 -10.80 16.98
C GLU A 108 -15.92 -9.79 16.43
N LEU A 109 -15.83 -8.67 17.15
CA LEU A 109 -15.09 -7.48 16.79
C LEU A 109 -13.57 -7.71 17.04
N GLY A 110 -12.76 -7.73 15.97
CA GLY A 110 -11.34 -7.34 16.06
C GLY A 110 -10.25 -8.22 15.45
N SER A 111 -10.46 -9.02 14.38
CA SER A 111 -9.38 -9.91 13.86
C SER A 111 -9.28 -10.12 12.33
N ASP A 112 -9.73 -9.18 11.48
CA ASP A 112 -9.94 -9.46 10.04
C ASP A 112 -8.82 -8.99 9.10
N CYS A 113 -7.55 -9.19 9.46
CA CYS A 113 -6.41 -8.92 8.57
C CYS A 113 -5.53 -10.16 8.43
N ILE A 114 -5.16 -10.51 7.21
CA ILE A 114 -4.19 -11.54 6.88
C ILE A 114 -2.88 -10.88 6.45
N ILE A 115 -1.78 -11.30 7.05
CA ILE A 115 -0.44 -10.90 6.68
C ILE A 115 0.15 -11.94 5.75
N VAL A 116 0.61 -11.51 4.57
CA VAL A 116 1.24 -12.37 3.56
C VAL A 116 2.73 -12.01 3.44
N ALA A 117 3.61 -13.00 3.41
CA ALA A 117 5.04 -12.79 3.23
C ALA A 117 5.38 -12.44 1.77
N LYS A 118 6.23 -11.44 1.57
CA LYS A 118 6.56 -10.84 0.28
C LYS A 118 8.07 -10.74 0.07
N THR A 119 8.51 -10.93 -1.17
CA THR A 119 9.90 -10.67 -1.58
C THR A 119 9.97 -10.18 -3.02
N SER A 120 11.00 -9.39 -3.34
CA SER A 120 11.35 -8.98 -4.70
C SER A 120 12.22 -10.00 -5.43
N LEU A 121 12.80 -10.99 -4.74
CA LEU A 121 13.70 -11.99 -5.34
C LEU A 121 12.95 -12.92 -6.30
N ARG A 122 13.56 -13.21 -7.46
CA ARG A 122 13.07 -14.09 -8.52
C ARG A 122 14.18 -15.03 -8.98
N LEU A 123 13.83 -16.15 -9.62
CA LEU A 123 14.84 -17.03 -10.24
C LEU A 123 15.32 -16.49 -11.58
N CYS A 124 16.63 -16.56 -11.79
CA CYS A 124 17.24 -16.12 -13.03
C CYS A 124 16.88 -17.03 -14.20
N LYS A 125 16.22 -16.46 -15.23
CA LYS A 125 15.85 -17.20 -16.44
C LYS A 125 17.07 -17.52 -17.33
N ASN A 126 18.11 -16.69 -17.28
CA ASN A 126 19.28 -16.76 -18.16
C ASN A 126 20.48 -17.50 -17.56
N TYR A 127 20.40 -17.94 -16.30
CA TYR A 127 21.52 -18.62 -15.63
C TYR A 127 22.03 -19.86 -16.38
N SER A 128 21.15 -20.55 -17.13
CA SER A 128 21.50 -21.69 -17.99
C SER A 128 22.47 -21.37 -19.14
N LYS A 129 22.63 -20.09 -19.48
CA LYS A 129 23.43 -19.56 -20.60
C LYS A 129 24.78 -19.00 -20.14
N GLN A 130 25.06 -18.96 -18.83
CA GLN A 130 26.30 -18.43 -18.24
C GLN A 130 26.63 -16.96 -18.59
N GLU A 131 25.68 -16.21 -19.15
CA GLU A 131 25.78 -14.78 -19.47
C GLU A 131 25.20 -13.93 -18.33
N CYS A 132 25.74 -14.07 -17.12
CA CYS A 132 25.26 -13.33 -15.94
C CYS A 132 26.38 -12.48 -15.33
N THR A 133 26.56 -11.26 -15.83
CA THR A 133 27.38 -10.21 -15.18
C THR A 133 26.43 -9.29 -14.39
N ASP A 134 26.68 -9.09 -13.09
CA ASP A 134 25.86 -8.25 -12.19
C ASP A 134 24.36 -8.60 -12.10
N CYS A 135 24.02 -9.89 -12.20
CA CYS A 135 22.64 -10.37 -12.12
C CYS A 135 21.98 -10.05 -10.76
N GLN A 136 20.71 -9.62 -10.79
CA GLN A 136 19.91 -9.31 -9.58
C GLN A 136 18.87 -10.39 -9.26
N GLU A 137 18.97 -11.56 -9.91
CA GLU A 137 18.08 -12.70 -9.72
C GLU A 137 18.86 -13.90 -9.13
N LEU A 138 18.15 -14.78 -8.43
CA LEU A 138 18.73 -15.95 -7.78
C LEU A 138 19.14 -17.00 -8.82
N HIS A 139 20.37 -17.49 -8.67
CA HIS A 139 20.90 -18.61 -9.44
C HIS A 139 20.59 -19.90 -8.70
N LEU A 140 19.40 -20.45 -8.92
CA LEU A 140 18.96 -21.70 -8.33
C LEU A 140 18.25 -22.60 -9.35
N CYS A 141 18.35 -23.90 -9.14
CA CYS A 141 17.60 -24.88 -9.88
C CYS A 141 16.11 -24.79 -9.55
N LYS A 142 15.28 -24.56 -10.57
CA LYS A 142 13.82 -24.55 -10.44
C LYS A 142 13.26 -25.83 -9.81
N TYR A 143 13.78 -27.00 -10.22
CA TYR A 143 13.34 -28.29 -9.66
C TYR A 143 13.84 -28.53 -8.23
N PHE A 144 14.90 -27.83 -7.81
CA PHE A 144 15.37 -27.87 -6.43
C PHE A 144 14.42 -27.08 -5.52
N VAL A 145 13.98 -25.90 -5.97
CA VAL A 145 12.92 -25.12 -5.32
C VAL A 145 11.60 -25.92 -5.22
N TYR A 146 11.34 -26.81 -6.18
CA TYR A 146 10.19 -27.71 -6.15
C TYR A 146 10.35 -28.96 -5.27
N GLY A 147 11.52 -29.18 -4.65
CA GLY A 147 11.80 -30.37 -3.85
C GLY A 147 12.06 -31.65 -4.64
N ASN A 148 11.92 -31.63 -5.98
CA ASN A 148 11.87 -32.84 -6.83
C ASN A 148 12.95 -32.88 -7.93
N CYS A 149 14.10 -32.22 -7.70
CA CYS A 149 15.21 -32.27 -8.66
C CYS A 149 15.85 -33.65 -8.74
N ARG A 150 15.68 -34.32 -9.89
CA ARG A 150 16.25 -35.65 -10.18
C ARG A 150 17.79 -35.71 -10.15
N TYR A 151 18.46 -34.56 -10.22
CA TYR A 151 19.93 -34.44 -10.25
C TYR A 151 20.53 -33.96 -8.92
N GLY A 152 19.72 -33.65 -7.90
CA GLY A 152 20.22 -33.18 -6.60
C GLY A 152 20.79 -34.27 -5.70
N LYS A 153 20.30 -35.51 -5.87
CA LYS A 153 20.74 -36.71 -5.13
C LYS A 153 21.23 -37.82 -6.07
N GLY A 154 21.41 -37.50 -7.36
CA GLY A 154 21.70 -38.46 -8.43
C GLY A 154 23.19 -38.57 -8.78
N ARG A 155 23.54 -39.50 -9.67
CA ARG A 155 24.93 -39.77 -10.10
C ARG A 155 25.55 -38.66 -10.96
N LYS A 156 24.75 -37.75 -11.53
CA LYS A 156 25.22 -36.62 -12.36
C LYS A 156 24.87 -35.30 -11.67
N PRO A 157 25.79 -34.32 -11.63
CA PRO A 157 25.52 -33.02 -11.01
C PRO A 157 24.46 -32.26 -11.80
N CYS A 158 23.62 -31.51 -11.09
CA CYS A 158 22.64 -30.63 -11.72
C CYS A 158 23.36 -29.53 -12.51
N LYS A 159 22.85 -29.19 -13.71
CA LYS A 159 23.34 -28.04 -14.50
C LYS A 159 23.13 -26.71 -13.75
N TYR A 160 22.15 -26.66 -12.86
CA TYR A 160 21.78 -25.47 -12.10
C TYR A 160 22.23 -25.60 -10.64
N SER A 161 22.70 -24.51 -10.04
CA SER A 161 23.08 -24.44 -8.63
C SER A 161 21.95 -24.90 -7.70
N HIS A 162 22.32 -25.71 -6.72
CA HIS A 162 21.49 -26.06 -5.55
C HIS A 162 22.01 -25.35 -4.29
N ASP A 163 22.99 -24.46 -4.43
CA ASP A 163 23.58 -23.74 -3.31
C ASP A 163 22.88 -22.39 -3.12
N VAL A 164 21.96 -22.37 -2.15
CA VAL A 164 21.24 -21.17 -1.70
C VAL A 164 22.19 -20.13 -1.13
N GLN A 165 23.29 -20.55 -0.50
CA GLN A 165 24.26 -19.67 0.16
C GLN A 165 25.49 -19.38 -0.70
N SER A 166 25.45 -19.68 -2.01
CA SER A 166 26.50 -19.30 -2.94
C SER A 166 26.79 -17.80 -2.85
N GLU A 167 28.03 -17.38 -3.12
CA GLU A 167 28.47 -15.99 -2.96
C GLU A 167 27.52 -14.97 -3.62
N HIS A 168 27.04 -15.31 -4.82
CA HIS A 168 26.05 -14.54 -5.57
C HIS A 168 24.70 -14.45 -4.84
N ASN A 169 24.10 -15.60 -4.52
CA ASN A 169 22.78 -15.67 -3.90
C ASN A 169 22.79 -15.06 -2.49
N PHE A 170 23.84 -15.30 -1.71
CA PHE A 170 23.97 -14.79 -0.35
C PHE A 170 23.96 -13.26 -0.29
N ARG A 171 24.60 -12.59 -1.27
CA ARG A 171 24.55 -11.12 -1.39
C ARG A 171 23.10 -10.62 -1.54
N LEU A 172 22.36 -11.19 -2.49
CA LEU A 172 20.96 -10.82 -2.77
C LEU A 172 20.03 -11.16 -1.58
N LEU A 173 20.22 -12.32 -0.96
CA LEU A 173 19.48 -12.75 0.22
C LEU A 173 19.76 -11.83 1.42
N ARG A 174 21.00 -11.38 1.60
CA ARG A 174 21.36 -10.45 2.66
C ARG A 174 20.77 -9.07 2.44
N GLU A 175 20.76 -8.56 1.21
CA GLU A 175 20.12 -7.29 0.84
C GLU A 175 18.62 -7.29 1.16
N CYS A 176 17.94 -8.42 1.00
CA CYS A 176 16.54 -8.61 1.36
C CYS A 176 16.33 -9.09 2.82
N THR A 177 17.39 -9.29 3.62
CA THR A 177 17.39 -9.91 4.98
C THR A 177 16.72 -11.28 5.05
N LEU A 178 16.87 -12.10 4.01
CA LEU A 178 16.35 -13.47 3.91
C LEU A 178 17.43 -14.55 4.12
N HIS A 179 18.71 -14.15 4.27
CA HIS A 179 19.85 -15.05 4.45
C HIS A 179 19.80 -15.99 5.67
N GLU A 180 18.96 -15.71 6.67
CA GLU A 180 18.79 -16.54 7.87
C GLU A 180 17.56 -17.47 7.79
N LEU A 181 16.77 -17.42 6.71
CA LEU A 181 15.63 -18.32 6.51
C LEU A 181 16.09 -19.73 6.13
N HIS A 182 15.32 -20.73 6.53
CA HIS A 182 15.54 -22.10 6.09
C HIS A 182 15.21 -22.26 4.60
N GLU A 183 15.82 -23.25 3.94
CA GLU A 183 15.62 -23.47 2.50
C GLU A 183 14.15 -23.66 2.13
N ASP A 184 13.41 -24.49 2.87
CA ASP A 184 11.98 -24.75 2.65
C ASP A 184 11.13 -23.47 2.82
N GLU A 185 11.46 -22.63 3.79
CA GLU A 185 10.79 -21.36 4.03
C GLU A 185 11.03 -20.38 2.87
N LEU A 186 12.26 -20.35 2.35
CA LEU A 186 12.64 -19.54 1.20
C LEU A 186 11.96 -20.04 -0.07
N PHE A 187 11.89 -21.35 -0.29
CA PHE A 187 11.25 -21.93 -1.48
C PHE A 187 9.75 -21.64 -1.51
N LEU A 188 9.07 -21.77 -0.38
CA LEU A 188 7.67 -21.37 -0.27
C LEU A 188 7.48 -19.88 -0.57
N LEU A 189 8.36 -19.04 -0.01
CA LEU A 189 8.33 -17.60 -0.26
C LEU A 189 8.52 -17.28 -1.75
N LEU A 190 9.44 -17.98 -2.44
CA LEU A 190 9.66 -17.83 -3.88
C LEU A 190 8.45 -18.30 -4.69
N LEU A 191 7.84 -19.45 -4.35
CA LEU A 191 6.68 -20.00 -5.06
C LEU A 191 5.49 -19.02 -5.10
N GLN A 192 5.22 -18.31 -4.01
CA GLN A 192 4.12 -17.34 -3.96
C GLN A 192 4.46 -15.95 -4.52
N ASN A 193 5.73 -15.64 -4.77
CA ASN A 193 6.18 -14.33 -5.26
C ASN A 193 6.66 -14.34 -6.71
N ASP A 194 7.22 -15.45 -7.21
CA ASP A 194 7.74 -15.57 -8.57
C ASP A 194 6.70 -16.18 -9.53
N PRO A 195 6.11 -15.38 -10.45
CA PRO A 195 5.07 -15.87 -11.35
C PRO A 195 5.56 -16.91 -12.37
N SER A 196 6.88 -17.09 -12.53
CA SER A 196 7.43 -18.10 -13.45
C SER A 196 7.50 -19.52 -12.84
N LEU A 197 7.25 -19.63 -11.54
CA LEU A 197 7.34 -20.89 -10.79
C LEU A 197 6.02 -21.67 -10.73
N LEU A 198 4.87 -21.06 -10.97
CA LEU A 198 3.59 -21.76 -10.88
C LEU A 198 2.82 -21.69 -12.22
N PRO A 199 2.07 -22.74 -12.60
CA PRO A 199 1.19 -22.66 -13.76
C PRO A 199 0.10 -21.61 -13.58
N GLU A 200 -0.40 -21.05 -14.68
CA GLU A 200 -1.57 -20.17 -14.61
C GLU A 200 -2.84 -20.96 -14.27
N VAL A 201 -3.77 -20.30 -13.57
CA VAL A 201 -5.13 -20.81 -13.35
C VAL A 201 -5.98 -20.57 -14.59
N CYS A 202 -6.73 -21.58 -15.04
CA CYS A 202 -7.56 -21.49 -16.22
C CYS A 202 -8.78 -20.57 -15.99
N SER A 203 -8.82 -19.43 -16.68
CA SER A 203 -9.95 -18.51 -16.62
C SER A 203 -11.22 -19.09 -17.25
N HIS A 204 -11.08 -19.88 -18.32
CA HIS A 204 -12.20 -20.53 -19.02
C HIS A 204 -12.86 -21.62 -18.17
N TYR A 205 -12.09 -22.30 -17.32
CA TYR A 205 -12.63 -23.26 -16.36
C TYR A 205 -13.63 -22.60 -15.43
N ASN A 206 -13.45 -21.33 -15.06
CA ASN A 206 -14.35 -20.64 -14.14
C ASN A 206 -15.63 -20.08 -14.79
N LYS A 207 -15.78 -20.16 -16.12
CA LYS A 207 -16.93 -19.64 -16.88
C LYS A 207 -17.84 -20.77 -17.38
N GLY A 208 -19.16 -20.59 -17.40
CA GLY A 208 -20.11 -21.60 -17.95
C GLY A 208 -20.51 -22.71 -16.97
N SER A 209 -21.51 -23.52 -17.33
CA SER A 209 -22.23 -24.42 -16.41
C SER A 209 -21.72 -25.86 -16.35
N GLY A 210 -20.90 -26.30 -17.32
CA GLY A 210 -20.37 -27.66 -17.38
C GLY A 210 -19.27 -27.97 -16.35
N PRO A 211 -18.87 -29.24 -16.18
CA PRO A 211 -17.84 -29.66 -15.21
C PRO A 211 -16.48 -29.00 -15.46
N TYR A 212 -16.15 -28.70 -16.72
CA TYR A 212 -14.94 -27.96 -17.12
C TYR A 212 -15.22 -26.49 -17.45
N GLY A 213 -16.43 -26.00 -17.11
CA GLY A 213 -16.88 -24.67 -17.51
C GLY A 213 -16.90 -24.52 -19.02
N SER A 214 -16.14 -23.54 -19.52
CA SER A 214 -15.98 -23.22 -20.95
C SER A 214 -14.61 -23.65 -21.48
N CYS A 215 -13.83 -24.40 -20.69
CA CYS A 215 -12.54 -24.92 -21.11
C CYS A 215 -12.73 -26.08 -22.09
N THR A 216 -12.27 -25.91 -23.32
CA THR A 216 -12.34 -26.93 -24.37
C THR A 216 -11.29 -28.04 -24.21
N PHE A 217 -10.20 -27.76 -23.48
CA PHE A 217 -9.07 -28.69 -23.29
C PHE A 217 -9.31 -29.74 -22.21
N ARG A 218 -10.31 -29.54 -21.32
CA ARG A 218 -10.70 -30.49 -20.27
C ARG A 218 -9.49 -31.02 -19.49
N ASP A 219 -9.31 -32.34 -19.38
CA ASP A 219 -8.20 -32.97 -18.66
C ASP A 219 -6.83 -32.70 -19.30
N GLY A 220 -6.78 -32.32 -20.57
CA GLY A 220 -5.56 -31.94 -21.28
C GLY A 220 -5.19 -30.46 -21.13
N CYS A 221 -5.88 -29.69 -20.28
CA CYS A 221 -5.56 -28.29 -20.07
C CYS A 221 -4.20 -28.12 -19.41
N THR A 222 -3.33 -27.29 -20.00
CA THR A 222 -2.02 -26.94 -19.44
C THR A 222 -2.12 -25.87 -18.34
N LYS A 223 -3.31 -25.33 -18.09
CA LYS A 223 -3.59 -24.39 -17.01
C LYS A 223 -4.33 -25.10 -15.90
N LEU A 224 -4.09 -24.70 -14.67
CA LEU A 224 -4.65 -25.36 -13.50
C LEU A 224 -6.14 -25.04 -13.35
N HIS A 225 -6.97 -26.06 -13.18
CA HIS A 225 -8.40 -25.91 -12.93
C HIS A 225 -8.65 -25.73 -11.43
N LEU A 226 -8.77 -24.48 -10.99
CA LEU A 226 -9.15 -24.11 -9.62
C LEU A 226 -10.26 -23.07 -9.63
N CYS A 227 -11.08 -23.10 -8.59
CA CYS A 227 -12.12 -22.13 -8.30
C CYS A 227 -11.52 -20.74 -8.05
N LEU A 228 -11.84 -19.76 -8.91
CA LEU A 228 -11.34 -18.40 -8.74
C LEU A 228 -11.89 -17.74 -7.46
N HIS A 229 -13.14 -18.04 -7.08
CA HIS A 229 -13.74 -17.56 -5.84
C HIS A 229 -13.05 -18.13 -4.59
N LEU A 230 -12.48 -19.34 -4.66
CA LEU A 230 -11.65 -19.87 -3.57
C LEU A 230 -10.37 -19.03 -3.44
N LEU A 231 -9.72 -18.72 -4.57
CA LEU A 231 -8.48 -17.94 -4.58
C LEU A 231 -8.71 -16.50 -4.10
N GLN A 232 -9.90 -15.96 -4.37
CA GLN A 232 -10.38 -14.67 -3.88
C GLN A 232 -10.80 -14.69 -2.40
N GLY A 233 -11.05 -15.86 -1.84
CA GLY A 233 -11.55 -16.02 -0.47
C GLY A 233 -13.04 -15.74 -0.29
N ASP A 234 -13.83 -15.70 -1.37
CA ASP A 234 -15.27 -15.39 -1.37
C ASP A 234 -16.16 -16.55 -1.85
N CYS A 235 -15.61 -17.76 -1.99
CA CYS A 235 -16.40 -18.94 -2.36
C CYS A 235 -17.40 -19.32 -1.25
N MET A 236 -18.67 -18.99 -1.48
CA MET A 236 -19.77 -19.30 -0.54
C MET A 236 -20.16 -20.78 -0.51
N PHE A 237 -19.71 -21.58 -1.47
CA PHE A 237 -20.17 -22.97 -1.64
C PHE A 237 -19.31 -24.00 -0.90
N GLY A 238 -18.13 -23.61 -0.42
CA GLY A 238 -17.23 -24.52 0.32
C GLY A 238 -17.00 -25.83 -0.43
N SER A 239 -17.20 -26.97 0.25
CA SER A 239 -17.08 -28.31 -0.34
C SER A 239 -18.15 -28.66 -1.39
N ARG A 240 -19.25 -27.90 -1.47
CA ARG A 240 -20.31 -28.07 -2.46
C ARG A 240 -20.08 -27.23 -3.72
N CYS A 241 -18.93 -26.57 -3.84
CA CYS A 241 -18.59 -25.78 -5.01
C CYS A 241 -18.53 -26.67 -6.26
N LYS A 242 -19.11 -26.18 -7.36
CA LYS A 242 -19.01 -26.84 -8.67
C LYS A 242 -17.60 -26.76 -9.26
N ARG A 243 -16.74 -25.92 -8.69
CA ARG A 243 -15.35 -25.73 -9.09
C ARG A 243 -14.42 -26.39 -8.08
N LEU A 244 -13.30 -26.88 -8.59
CA LEU A 244 -12.29 -27.56 -7.78
C LEU A 244 -11.60 -26.60 -6.80
N HIS A 245 -11.48 -27.05 -5.54
CA HIS A 245 -10.78 -26.33 -4.47
C HIS A 245 -9.38 -26.88 -4.19
N ALA A 246 -9.03 -27.99 -4.83
CA ALA A 246 -7.72 -28.61 -4.85
C ALA A 246 -7.51 -29.19 -6.25
N ALA A 247 -6.27 -29.50 -6.61
CA ALA A 247 -6.01 -30.20 -7.87
C ALA A 247 -6.77 -31.54 -7.90
N ASP A 248 -7.40 -31.88 -9.01
CA ASP A 248 -7.95 -33.20 -9.24
C ASP A 248 -6.84 -34.18 -9.67
N GLN A 249 -7.18 -35.43 -10.00
CA GLN A 249 -6.19 -36.43 -10.38
C GLN A 249 -5.40 -36.05 -11.64
N SER A 250 -6.03 -35.41 -12.62
CA SER A 250 -5.35 -34.94 -13.83
C SER A 250 -4.41 -33.77 -13.51
N GLY A 251 -4.90 -32.79 -12.74
CA GLY A 251 -4.12 -31.66 -12.27
C GLY A 251 -2.89 -32.08 -11.46
N HIS A 252 -3.04 -33.04 -10.54
CA HIS A 252 -1.93 -33.62 -9.78
C HIS A 252 -0.85 -34.22 -10.69
N ARG A 253 -1.24 -35.05 -11.67
CA ARG A 253 -0.30 -35.64 -12.62
C ARG A 253 0.44 -34.55 -13.43
N MET A 254 -0.29 -33.57 -13.94
CA MET A 254 0.29 -32.45 -14.69
C MET A 254 1.29 -31.64 -13.87
N LEU A 255 1.03 -31.43 -12.57
CA LEU A 255 1.92 -30.72 -11.66
C LEU A 255 3.18 -31.54 -11.33
N GLN A 256 3.04 -32.85 -11.10
CA GLN A 256 4.17 -33.76 -10.90
C GLN A 256 5.04 -33.89 -12.16
N GLU A 257 4.44 -33.92 -13.35
CA GLU A 257 5.17 -33.89 -14.63
C GLU A 257 5.98 -32.61 -14.81
N ARG A 258 5.49 -31.48 -14.26
CA ARG A 258 6.24 -30.21 -14.17
C ARG A 258 7.27 -30.19 -13.04
N GLY A 259 7.34 -31.25 -12.25
CA GLY A 259 8.34 -31.47 -11.21
C GLY A 259 8.00 -30.87 -9.86
N LEU A 260 6.74 -30.53 -9.56
CA LEU A 260 6.35 -30.11 -8.21
C LEU A 260 6.26 -31.32 -7.25
N GLY A 261 6.67 -31.12 -5.99
CA GLY A 261 6.48 -32.06 -4.87
C GLY A 261 5.01 -32.20 -4.44
N ASP A 262 4.64 -33.37 -3.93
CA ASP A 262 3.27 -33.66 -3.48
C ASP A 262 2.85 -32.77 -2.30
N ASP A 263 3.79 -32.48 -1.40
CA ASP A 263 3.67 -31.54 -0.30
C ASP A 263 3.32 -30.14 -0.79
N ILE A 264 4.03 -29.65 -1.82
CA ILE A 264 3.76 -28.35 -2.44
C ILE A 264 2.40 -28.37 -3.13
N ILE A 265 2.06 -29.45 -3.84
CA ILE A 265 0.79 -29.58 -4.57
C ILE A 265 -0.41 -29.50 -3.61
N GLN A 266 -0.30 -30.13 -2.44
CA GLN A 266 -1.33 -30.06 -1.41
C GLN A 266 -1.54 -28.63 -0.89
N ASP A 267 -0.47 -27.84 -0.81
CA ASP A 267 -0.51 -26.46 -0.33
C ASP A 267 -0.80 -25.41 -1.42
N LEU A 268 -0.83 -25.81 -2.70
CA LEU A 268 -1.09 -24.91 -3.83
C LEU A 268 -2.34 -24.04 -3.67
N PRO A 269 -3.51 -24.52 -3.18
CA PRO A 269 -4.66 -23.65 -3.00
C PRO A 269 -4.36 -22.42 -2.13
N ILE A 270 -3.60 -22.59 -1.04
CA ILE A 270 -3.20 -21.50 -0.15
C ILE A 270 -2.12 -20.65 -0.80
N ILE A 271 -1.16 -21.26 -1.48
CA ILE A 271 -0.11 -20.53 -2.23
C ILE A 271 -0.74 -19.63 -3.31
N TYR A 272 -1.72 -20.13 -4.08
CA TYR A 272 -2.43 -19.31 -5.08
C TYR A 272 -3.32 -18.24 -4.45
N GLN A 273 -3.92 -18.48 -3.28
CA GLN A 273 -4.58 -17.41 -2.53
C GLN A 273 -3.59 -16.30 -2.18
N ASN A 274 -2.38 -16.66 -1.75
CA ASN A 274 -1.33 -15.68 -1.46
C ASN A 274 -0.85 -14.94 -2.71
N VAL A 275 -0.67 -15.64 -3.84
CA VAL A 275 -0.37 -15.02 -5.14
C VAL A 275 -1.47 -14.04 -5.53
N TYR A 276 -2.74 -14.41 -5.40
CA TYR A 276 -3.88 -13.52 -5.70
C TYR A 276 -3.85 -12.27 -4.80
N ARG A 277 -3.68 -12.46 -3.49
CA ARG A 277 -3.57 -11.37 -2.51
C ARG A 277 -2.41 -10.41 -2.83
N LEU A 278 -1.26 -10.93 -3.25
CA LEU A 278 -0.08 -10.14 -3.61
C LEU A 278 -0.25 -9.42 -4.95
N THR A 279 -0.95 -10.01 -5.92
CA THR A 279 -1.15 -9.44 -7.27
C THR A 279 -2.22 -8.35 -7.31
N VAL A 280 -3.31 -8.50 -6.55
CA VAL A 280 -4.30 -7.42 -6.36
C VAL A 280 -3.61 -6.17 -5.78
N GLN A 281 -2.71 -6.33 -4.81
CA GLN A 281 -1.90 -5.23 -4.28
C GLN A 281 -0.85 -4.65 -5.25
N THR A 282 -0.59 -5.26 -6.41
CA THR A 282 0.33 -4.75 -7.44
C THR A 282 -0.36 -4.09 -8.62
N THR A 283 -1.61 -4.47 -8.91
CA THR A 283 -2.46 -3.72 -9.86
C THR A 283 -2.94 -2.39 -9.29
N ASP A 284 -2.82 -2.24 -7.97
CA ASP A 284 -2.95 -1.01 -7.18
C ASP A 284 -1.66 -0.15 -7.14
N ARG A 285 -0.63 -0.50 -7.92
CA ARG A 285 0.66 0.24 -7.98
C ARG A 285 0.86 1.02 -9.29
N GLY A 286 -0.26 1.44 -9.87
CA GLY A 286 -0.37 2.55 -10.81
C GLY A 286 -1.10 3.72 -10.16
N CYS A 287 -0.86 3.97 -8.87
CA CYS A 287 -1.37 5.10 -8.11
C CYS A 287 -0.70 5.05 -6.72
N ASP A 288 -0.02 6.12 -6.30
CA ASP A 288 0.20 6.38 -4.87
C ASP A 288 -1.15 6.87 -4.28
N GLU A 289 -2.16 6.02 -4.34
CA GLU A 289 -3.44 6.14 -3.64
C GLU A 289 -3.87 4.72 -3.30
N LEU A 290 -3.82 4.39 -2.00
CA LEU A 290 -4.76 3.54 -1.26
C LEU A 290 -4.14 3.17 0.09
N VAL A 291 -3.98 4.19 0.93
CA VAL A 291 -4.01 3.99 2.38
C VAL A 291 -5.44 3.59 2.75
N SER A 292 -5.56 2.37 3.30
CA SER A 292 -6.64 1.94 4.19
C SER A 292 -8.00 1.59 3.55
N SER A 293 -8.30 0.29 3.37
CA SER A 293 -9.71 -0.11 3.20
C SER A 293 -10.07 -1.42 3.89
N GLY A 294 -10.73 -1.25 5.02
CA GLY A 294 -11.62 -2.20 5.68
C GLY A 294 -11.93 -1.67 7.06
N PRO A 295 -13.05 -2.08 7.66
CA PRO A 295 -14.24 -2.57 6.98
C PRO A 295 -14.72 -1.49 6.00
N GLN A 296 -15.35 -1.87 4.88
CA GLN A 296 -16.26 -0.89 4.28
C GLN A 296 -17.49 -0.85 5.19
N VAL A 297 -17.40 -0.10 6.29
CA VAL A 297 -18.34 1.01 6.38
C VAL A 297 -17.97 1.79 5.13
N GLU A 298 -18.81 1.77 4.09
CA GLU A 298 -18.64 2.70 2.98
C GLU A 298 -18.34 4.05 3.63
N GLU A 299 -17.07 4.46 3.67
CA GLU A 299 -16.70 5.71 4.28
C GLU A 299 -17.19 6.71 3.26
N LYS A 300 -18.42 7.16 3.51
CA LYS A 300 -19.12 8.11 2.70
C LYS A 300 -18.21 9.34 2.63
N SER A 301 -17.42 9.47 1.57
CA SER A 301 -16.43 10.55 1.43
C SER A 301 -17.08 11.86 0.98
N GLU A 302 -18.31 11.78 0.47
CA GLU A 302 -19.07 12.91 -0.06
C GLU A 302 -20.36 13.09 0.74
N ILE A 303 -20.67 14.34 1.06
CA ILE A 303 -21.91 14.72 1.72
C ILE A 303 -23.07 14.65 0.71
N CYS A 304 -24.16 14.01 1.11
CA CYS A 304 -25.32 13.81 0.27
C CYS A 304 -26.03 15.14 0.00
N LEU A 305 -25.85 15.66 -1.22
CA LEU A 305 -26.51 16.89 -1.67
C LEU A 305 -28.04 16.81 -1.60
N HIS A 306 -28.62 15.63 -1.83
CA HIS A 306 -30.07 15.43 -1.73
C HIS A 306 -30.54 15.47 -0.27
N PHE A 307 -29.72 15.00 0.68
CA PHE A 307 -30.06 15.08 2.10
C PHE A 307 -30.00 16.51 2.60
N LEU A 308 -28.97 17.27 2.22
CA LEU A 308 -28.86 18.71 2.49
C LEU A 308 -30.09 19.49 2.02
N ARG A 309 -30.71 19.07 0.91
CA ARG A 309 -31.95 19.65 0.37
C ARG A 309 -33.24 18.98 0.87
N ARG A 310 -33.15 18.12 1.90
CA ARG A 310 -34.28 17.37 2.49
C ARG A 310 -35.04 16.47 1.51
N ASN A 311 -34.39 16.04 0.43
CA ASN A 311 -34.97 15.28 -0.68
C ASN A 311 -34.31 13.90 -0.89
N CYS A 312 -33.47 13.43 0.04
CA CYS A 312 -32.85 12.10 -0.07
C CYS A 312 -33.86 10.99 0.21
N ARG A 313 -34.09 10.11 -0.77
CA ARG A 313 -35.01 8.97 -0.66
C ARG A 313 -34.39 7.73 -0.01
N PHE A 314 -33.06 7.70 0.11
CA PHE A 314 -32.32 6.52 0.56
C PHE A 314 -32.07 6.46 2.08
N GLN A 315 -32.38 7.54 2.81
CA GLN A 315 -32.28 7.61 4.28
C GLN A 315 -30.96 6.97 4.80
N GLU A 316 -31.03 6.01 5.73
CA GLU A 316 -29.85 5.39 6.34
C GLU A 316 -29.03 4.52 5.35
N GLN A 317 -29.66 4.06 4.27
CA GLN A 317 -29.01 3.28 3.20
C GLN A 317 -28.29 4.15 2.16
N CYS A 318 -28.26 5.48 2.33
CA CYS A 318 -27.61 6.36 1.38
C CYS A 318 -26.08 6.18 1.41
N MET A 319 -25.44 5.85 0.29
CA MET A 319 -23.97 5.72 0.16
C MET A 319 -23.18 7.04 0.36
N ARG A 320 -23.82 8.13 0.81
CA ARG A 320 -23.24 9.46 1.06
C ARG A 320 -23.60 9.97 2.45
N VAL A 321 -22.77 10.85 3.03
CA VAL A 321 -22.95 11.30 4.42
C VAL A 321 -24.19 12.17 4.51
N HIS A 322 -25.04 11.87 5.46
CA HIS A 322 -26.14 12.75 5.85
C HIS A 322 -25.60 13.73 6.89
N PHE A 323 -25.32 14.96 6.45
CA PHE A 323 -24.85 16.04 7.30
C PHE A 323 -25.51 17.36 6.89
N ASN A 324 -25.71 18.26 7.85
CA ASN A 324 -26.52 19.47 7.66
C ASN A 324 -25.73 20.64 7.05
N LEU A 325 -24.42 20.49 6.84
CA LEU A 325 -23.56 21.50 6.22
C LEU A 325 -22.88 20.92 4.97
N PRO A 326 -22.48 21.76 3.98
CA PRO A 326 -21.80 21.29 2.78
C PRO A 326 -20.34 20.88 3.00
N TYR A 327 -19.87 20.97 4.25
CA TYR A 327 -18.56 20.54 4.72
C TYR A 327 -18.70 19.84 6.08
N LYS A 328 -17.83 18.87 6.35
CA LYS A 328 -17.75 18.18 7.65
C LYS A 328 -16.29 17.98 8.04
N TRP A 329 -15.91 18.30 9.27
CA TRP A 329 -14.55 18.09 9.78
C TRP A 329 -14.52 17.01 10.85
N GLU A 330 -13.63 16.05 10.68
CA GLU A 330 -13.51 14.90 11.57
C GLU A 330 -12.05 14.66 11.96
N VAL A 331 -11.82 14.16 13.17
CA VAL A 331 -10.51 13.77 13.69
C VAL A 331 -10.50 12.28 14.00
N TRP A 332 -9.40 11.61 13.68
CA TRP A 332 -9.20 10.20 13.95
C TRP A 332 -8.72 10.00 15.38
N GLU A 333 -9.63 9.59 16.26
CA GLU A 333 -9.36 9.34 17.67
C GLU A 333 -9.82 7.93 18.05
N SER A 334 -8.95 7.19 18.74
CA SER A 334 -9.27 5.87 19.29
C SER A 334 -9.89 4.90 18.26
N GLY A 335 -9.40 4.92 17.01
CA GLY A 335 -9.86 4.01 15.96
C GLY A 335 -11.18 4.41 15.27
N THR A 336 -11.69 5.62 15.50
CA THR A 336 -12.93 6.12 14.88
C THR A 336 -12.81 7.58 14.46
N TRP A 337 -13.51 7.97 13.38
CA TRP A 337 -13.66 9.37 13.01
C TRP A 337 -14.68 10.05 13.93
N ARG A 338 -14.25 11.11 14.61
CA ARG A 338 -15.09 11.92 15.49
C ARG A 338 -15.23 13.33 14.98
N ASP A 339 -16.43 13.89 15.09
CA ASP A 339 -16.73 15.24 14.64
C ASP A 339 -15.92 16.29 15.44
N LEU A 340 -15.24 17.18 14.73
CA LEU A 340 -14.54 18.30 15.34
C LEU A 340 -15.55 19.37 15.79
N ARG A 341 -15.40 19.82 17.05
CA ARG A 341 -16.17 20.97 17.58
C ARG A 341 -15.78 22.25 16.83
N GLN A 342 -16.70 23.23 16.79
CA GLN A 342 -16.49 24.54 16.14
C GLN A 342 -16.19 24.46 14.63
N MET A 343 -16.85 23.53 13.95
CA MET A 343 -16.64 23.20 12.54
C MET A 343 -16.74 24.39 11.58
N GLU A 344 -17.66 25.33 11.81
CA GLU A 344 -17.77 26.54 11.00
C GLU A 344 -16.52 27.43 11.11
N GLN A 345 -15.93 27.54 12.30
CA GLN A 345 -14.73 28.35 12.53
C GLN A 345 -13.51 27.72 11.87
N ILE A 346 -13.40 26.38 11.93
CA ILE A 346 -12.37 25.61 11.23
C ILE A 346 -12.50 25.79 9.72
N GLU A 347 -13.71 25.64 9.18
CA GLU A 347 -13.99 25.84 7.76
C GLU A 347 -13.66 27.26 7.31
N ARG A 348 -14.12 28.29 8.04
CA ARG A 348 -13.82 29.69 7.76
C ARG A 348 -12.32 29.95 7.70
N ALA A 349 -11.57 29.36 8.64
CA ALA A 349 -10.12 29.46 8.66
C ALA A 349 -9.47 28.71 7.50
N PHE A 350 -9.94 27.51 7.17
CA PHE A 350 -9.43 26.70 6.06
C PHE A 350 -9.63 27.41 4.71
N CYS A 351 -10.82 27.96 4.46
CA CYS A 351 -11.19 28.69 3.24
C CYS A 351 -10.23 29.85 2.95
N ASN A 352 -9.64 30.49 3.97
CA ASN A 352 -8.67 31.54 3.76
C ASN A 352 -7.29 30.93 3.40
N PRO A 353 -6.77 31.18 2.18
CA PRO A 353 -5.51 30.63 1.74
C PRO A 353 -4.30 31.16 2.51
N HIS A 354 -4.40 32.19 3.35
CA HIS A 354 -3.29 32.65 4.20
C HIS A 354 -3.09 31.72 5.40
N ASN A 355 -4.17 31.13 5.90
CA ASN A 355 -4.13 30.32 7.11
C ASN A 355 -3.50 28.96 6.82
N THR A 356 -2.61 28.54 7.73
CA THR A 356 -2.07 27.18 7.78
C THR A 356 -2.63 26.39 8.95
N HIS A 357 -3.31 27.04 9.89
CA HIS A 357 -3.83 26.43 11.10
C HIS A 357 -5.24 26.95 11.43
N SER A 358 -6.04 26.14 12.13
CA SER A 358 -7.32 26.58 12.69
C SER A 358 -7.13 27.45 13.95
N PRO A 359 -8.07 28.38 14.24
CA PRO A 359 -8.05 29.18 15.46
C PRO A 359 -8.58 28.35 16.64
N SER A 360 -7.74 27.54 17.28
CA SER A 360 -8.12 26.78 18.48
C SER A 360 -6.91 26.47 19.36
N HIS A 361 -7.14 26.07 20.61
CA HIS A 361 -6.08 25.64 21.54
C HIS A 361 -5.34 24.37 21.07
N SER A 362 -6.03 23.54 20.27
CA SER A 362 -5.45 22.37 19.59
C SER A 362 -5.68 22.55 18.08
N PRO A 363 -4.82 23.32 17.39
CA PRO A 363 -5.04 23.72 16.02
C PRO A 363 -4.93 22.53 15.06
N VAL A 364 -5.82 22.49 14.08
CA VAL A 364 -5.69 21.65 12.89
C VAL A 364 -4.67 22.31 11.97
N ASP A 365 -3.59 21.62 11.64
CA ASP A 365 -2.68 22.00 10.56
C ASP A 365 -3.31 21.61 9.22
N PHE A 366 -3.66 22.63 8.44
CA PHE A 366 -4.32 22.48 7.14
C PHE A 366 -3.39 21.99 6.01
N LEU A 367 -2.07 21.94 6.23
CA LEU A 367 -1.11 21.41 5.26
C LEU A 367 -0.88 19.93 5.47
N SER A 368 -0.67 19.52 6.73
CA SER A 368 -0.46 18.10 7.06
C SER A 368 -1.75 17.34 7.31
N MET A 369 -2.89 18.03 7.42
CA MET A 369 -4.20 17.48 7.79
C MET A 369 -4.13 16.71 9.12
N LYS A 370 -3.55 17.33 10.14
CA LYS A 370 -3.35 16.75 11.48
C LYS A 370 -3.72 17.73 12.58
N ARG A 371 -4.09 17.18 13.75
CA ARG A 371 -4.22 17.92 15.01
C ARG A 371 -3.33 17.26 16.04
N GLY A 372 -2.15 17.83 16.30
CA GLY A 372 -1.11 17.14 17.06
C GLY A 372 -0.64 15.89 16.31
N TYR A 373 -0.88 14.70 16.86
CA TYR A 373 -0.57 13.42 16.23
C TYR A 373 -1.75 12.79 15.49
N ASP A 374 -2.97 13.30 15.72
CA ASP A 374 -4.20 12.72 15.18
C ASP A 374 -4.44 13.19 13.74
N SER A 375 -4.91 12.28 12.88
CA SER A 375 -5.27 12.62 11.51
C SER A 375 -6.61 13.34 11.46
N VAL A 376 -6.72 14.35 10.59
CA VAL A 376 -7.95 15.13 10.41
C VAL A 376 -8.39 14.99 8.96
N ARG A 377 -9.69 14.95 8.71
CA ARG A 377 -10.25 15.00 7.35
C ARG A 377 -11.37 16.01 7.23
N ARG A 378 -11.56 16.48 5.99
CA ARG A 378 -12.67 17.34 5.59
C ARG A 378 -13.49 16.62 4.51
N LEU A 379 -14.75 16.34 4.80
CA LEU A 379 -15.72 15.87 3.82
C LEU A 379 -16.41 17.08 3.19
N SER A 380 -16.84 16.94 1.93
CA SER A 380 -17.53 18.01 1.21
C SER A 380 -18.68 17.49 0.38
N THR A 381 -19.56 18.38 -0.05
CA THR A 381 -20.44 18.10 -1.18
C THR A 381 -19.64 17.99 -2.48
N VAL A 382 -20.28 17.45 -3.50
CA VAL A 382 -19.72 17.33 -4.85
C VAL A 382 -19.21 18.69 -5.37
N SER A 383 -18.12 18.66 -6.15
CA SER A 383 -17.56 19.87 -6.77
C SER A 383 -18.55 20.53 -7.73
N SER A 384 -18.67 21.85 -7.63
CA SER A 384 -19.60 22.67 -8.45
C SER A 384 -19.43 22.47 -9.95
N VAL A 385 -18.23 22.14 -10.44
CA VAL A 385 -17.97 21.96 -11.88
C VAL A 385 -18.53 20.66 -12.45
N THR A 386 -18.92 19.71 -11.58
CA THR A 386 -19.47 18.41 -12.00
C THR A 386 -21.00 18.40 -12.05
N LYS A 387 -21.64 19.49 -11.63
CA LYS A 387 -23.10 19.63 -11.58
C LYS A 387 -23.54 20.91 -12.31
N PRO A 388 -24.76 20.92 -12.87
CA PRO A 388 -25.34 22.14 -13.42
C PRO A 388 -25.45 23.25 -12.36
N THR A 389 -25.42 24.51 -12.81
CA THR A 389 -25.38 25.71 -11.95
C THR A 389 -26.60 25.88 -11.04
N HIS A 390 -27.73 25.27 -11.36
CA HIS A 390 -28.94 25.28 -10.50
C HIS A 390 -28.79 24.39 -9.26
N TYR A 391 -27.73 23.57 -9.16
CA TYR A 391 -27.45 22.82 -7.96
C TYR A 391 -26.83 23.73 -6.88
N ILE A 392 -27.64 24.21 -5.94
CA ILE A 392 -27.19 24.92 -4.73
C ILE A 392 -26.37 24.01 -3.79
N LEU A 393 -25.52 24.62 -2.94
CA LEU A 393 -24.69 23.95 -1.93
C LEU A 393 -23.66 22.92 -2.44
N THR A 394 -23.32 22.95 -3.73
CA THR A 394 -22.10 22.28 -4.24
C THR A 394 -20.85 23.01 -3.76
N THR A 395 -19.73 22.29 -3.60
CA THR A 395 -18.49 22.91 -3.16
C THR A 395 -17.83 23.67 -4.32
N PHE A 396 -17.69 24.98 -4.16
CA PHE A 396 -16.94 25.83 -5.10
C PHE A 396 -15.47 25.85 -4.69
N TRP A 397 -14.61 25.23 -5.50
CA TRP A 397 -13.17 25.20 -5.27
C TRP A 397 -12.49 26.37 -5.98
N LEU A 398 -11.69 27.11 -5.21
CA LEU A 398 -10.94 28.27 -5.64
C LEU A 398 -9.44 27.93 -5.62
N TRP A 399 -8.74 28.36 -6.66
CA TRP A 399 -7.31 28.14 -6.81
C TRP A 399 -6.57 29.45 -6.64
N TYR A 400 -5.51 29.43 -5.84
CA TYR A 400 -4.70 30.59 -5.53
C TYR A 400 -3.23 30.33 -5.85
N TYR A 401 -2.50 31.38 -6.22
CA TYR A 401 -1.03 31.37 -6.27
C TYR A 401 -0.46 32.44 -5.32
N LYS A 402 0.73 32.16 -4.78
CA LYS A 402 1.42 33.09 -3.89
C LYS A 402 2.08 34.21 -4.69
N GLY A 403 1.59 35.43 -4.53
CA GLY A 403 2.13 36.68 -5.07
C GLY A 403 3.46 37.08 -4.44
N ASP A 404 4.08 38.13 -4.99
CA ASP A 404 5.40 38.60 -4.57
C ASP A 404 5.41 39.19 -3.16
N HIS A 405 4.29 39.74 -2.72
CA HIS A 405 4.16 40.39 -1.41
C HIS A 405 3.59 39.44 -0.35
N GLY A 406 3.59 38.13 -0.63
CA GLY A 406 3.03 37.11 0.26
C GLY A 406 1.52 36.90 0.11
N ASN A 407 0.84 37.78 -0.63
CA ASN A 407 -0.60 37.75 -0.88
C ASN A 407 -1.00 36.54 -1.73
N TRP A 408 -2.12 35.90 -1.40
CA TRP A 408 -2.70 34.86 -2.25
C TRP A 408 -3.68 35.48 -3.24
N ILE A 409 -3.41 35.28 -4.53
CA ILE A 409 -4.22 35.82 -5.62
C ILE A 409 -4.94 34.66 -6.30
N GLU A 410 -6.24 34.82 -6.51
CA GLU A 410 -7.07 33.80 -7.17
C GLU A 410 -6.79 33.75 -8.68
N TYR A 411 -6.76 32.55 -9.25
CA TYR A 411 -6.70 32.38 -10.70
C TYR A 411 -8.00 32.86 -11.37
N GLY A 412 -7.87 33.69 -12.39
CA GLY A 412 -8.97 34.35 -13.11
C GLY A 412 -9.36 35.71 -12.53
N GLN A 413 -8.82 36.10 -11.38
CA GLN A 413 -9.00 37.43 -10.80
C GLN A 413 -7.82 38.35 -11.12
N PRO A 414 -8.04 39.68 -11.25
CA PRO A 414 -6.97 40.64 -11.48
C PRO A 414 -6.05 40.74 -10.25
N ASP A 415 -4.73 40.76 -10.49
CA ASP A 415 -3.75 41.09 -9.44
C ASP A 415 -3.70 42.60 -9.15
N GLU A 416 -2.85 43.02 -8.20
CA GLU A 416 -2.63 44.43 -7.85
C GLU A 416 -2.23 45.32 -9.04
N LYS A 417 -1.72 44.72 -10.13
CA LYS A 417 -1.33 45.40 -11.38
C LYS A 417 -2.38 45.23 -12.48
N GLY A 418 -3.58 44.77 -12.15
CA GLY A 418 -4.68 44.53 -13.09
C GLY A 418 -4.48 43.34 -14.03
N ARG A 419 -3.48 42.47 -13.78
CA ARG A 419 -3.18 41.34 -14.68
C ARG A 419 -3.96 40.11 -14.26
N VAL A 420 -4.63 39.50 -15.24
CA VAL A 420 -5.45 38.29 -15.08
C VAL A 420 -4.71 37.09 -15.67
N THR A 421 -4.99 35.89 -15.15
CA THR A 421 -4.50 34.63 -15.69
C THR A 421 -5.42 34.12 -16.80
N SER A 422 -4.87 33.41 -17.79
CA SER A 422 -5.63 32.85 -18.91
C SER A 422 -6.63 31.77 -18.51
N LEU A 423 -6.41 31.12 -17.36
CA LEU A 423 -7.33 30.15 -16.77
C LEU A 423 -7.88 30.70 -15.44
N SER A 424 -9.17 30.44 -15.23
CA SER A 424 -9.91 30.70 -14.01
C SER A 424 -9.79 29.54 -13.01
N SER A 425 -10.13 29.80 -11.74
CA SER A 425 -10.28 28.75 -10.72
C SER A 425 -11.18 27.60 -11.19
N ARG A 426 -12.24 27.91 -11.94
CA ARG A 426 -13.17 26.91 -12.46
C ARG A 426 -12.50 25.97 -13.46
N GLU A 427 -11.79 26.50 -14.45
CA GLU A 427 -11.10 25.70 -15.47
C GLU A 427 -9.96 24.87 -14.87
N LEU A 428 -9.28 25.40 -13.85
CA LEU A 428 -8.26 24.67 -13.11
C LEU A 428 -8.87 23.53 -12.28
N GLU A 429 -10.03 23.74 -11.66
CA GLU A 429 -10.74 22.67 -10.96
C GLU A 429 -11.23 21.58 -11.95
N GLU A 430 -11.74 21.96 -13.13
CA GLU A 430 -12.11 21.01 -14.18
C GLU A 430 -10.90 20.23 -14.72
N ALA A 431 -9.71 20.82 -14.77
CA ALA A 431 -8.47 20.13 -15.12
C ALA A 431 -8.01 19.18 -14.00
N TYR A 432 -8.02 19.66 -12.75
CA TYR A 432 -7.63 18.89 -11.57
C TYR A 432 -8.48 17.63 -11.38
N LEU A 433 -9.79 17.72 -11.58
CA LEU A 433 -10.68 16.56 -11.47
C LEU A 433 -10.52 15.55 -12.63
N ARG A 434 -9.97 15.97 -13.77
CA ARG A 434 -9.67 15.07 -14.89
C ARG A 434 -8.35 14.34 -14.69
N ASP A 435 -7.34 15.05 -14.20
CA ASP A 435 -6.00 14.53 -13.91
C ASP A 435 -5.33 15.45 -12.89
N ASP A 436 -5.18 14.96 -11.67
CA ASP A 436 -4.57 15.68 -10.55
C ASP A 436 -3.04 15.60 -10.55
N THR A 437 -2.45 14.89 -11.51
CA THR A 437 -1.01 14.82 -11.77
C THR A 437 -0.58 15.66 -12.97
N ALA A 438 -1.55 16.16 -13.75
CA ALA A 438 -1.28 16.96 -14.93
C ALA A 438 -0.51 18.25 -14.64
N GLU A 439 0.35 18.64 -15.59
CA GLU A 439 0.93 19.97 -15.65
C GLU A 439 0.14 20.87 -16.62
N ILE A 440 -0.43 21.97 -16.11
CA ILE A 440 -1.27 22.88 -16.91
C ILE A 440 -0.53 24.18 -17.21
N ALA A 441 -0.55 24.60 -18.47
CA ALA A 441 0.01 25.88 -18.89
C ALA A 441 -0.97 27.04 -18.62
N VAL A 442 -0.50 28.09 -17.94
CA VAL A 442 -1.25 29.31 -17.65
C VAL A 442 -0.44 30.53 -18.04
N THR A 443 -1.06 31.42 -18.80
CA THR A 443 -0.45 32.70 -19.19
C THR A 443 -0.93 33.80 -18.26
N LYS A 444 -0.03 34.65 -17.78
CA LYS A 444 -0.36 35.85 -16.99
C LYS A 444 0.38 37.05 -17.57
N GLY A 445 -0.35 37.98 -18.18
CA GLY A 445 0.24 39.02 -19.04
C GLY A 445 1.01 38.38 -20.20
N HIS A 446 2.30 38.70 -20.35
CA HIS A 446 3.17 38.12 -21.39
C HIS A 446 4.02 36.93 -20.90
N ARG A 447 3.75 36.40 -19.69
CA ARG A 447 4.54 35.33 -19.09
C ARG A 447 3.76 34.03 -19.04
N LEU A 448 4.39 32.96 -19.53
CA LEU A 448 3.88 31.60 -19.46
C LEU A 448 4.37 30.91 -18.17
N TYR A 449 3.46 30.22 -17.51
CA TYR A 449 3.71 29.43 -16.31
C TYR A 449 3.15 28.02 -16.48
N TYR A 450 3.75 27.06 -15.78
CA TYR A 450 3.23 25.69 -15.66
C TYR A 450 2.80 25.44 -14.22
N ILE A 451 1.60 24.91 -14.03
CA ILE A 451 1.02 24.54 -12.74
C ILE A 451 1.15 23.03 -12.60
N SER A 452 1.86 22.57 -11.57
CA SER A 452 1.88 21.17 -11.14
C SER A 452 0.89 21.01 -9.99
N PHE A 453 -0.19 20.27 -10.23
CA PHE A 453 -1.18 19.95 -9.21
C PHE A 453 -0.62 19.05 -8.12
N HIS A 454 0.13 18.00 -8.52
CA HIS A 454 0.83 17.09 -7.62
C HIS A 454 1.77 17.83 -6.65
N ASP A 455 2.64 18.69 -7.17
CA ASP A 455 3.63 19.37 -6.32
C ASP A 455 3.05 20.57 -5.57
N MET A 456 1.86 21.05 -5.96
CA MET A 456 1.27 22.30 -5.48
C MET A 456 2.17 23.54 -5.72
N TYR A 457 2.74 23.63 -6.92
CA TYR A 457 3.51 24.81 -7.35
C TYR A 457 3.22 25.24 -8.78
N GLN A 458 3.38 26.54 -9.02
CA GLN A 458 3.47 27.17 -10.33
C GLN A 458 4.94 27.51 -10.62
N ARG A 459 5.44 27.19 -11.81
CA ARG A 459 6.82 27.44 -12.24
C ARG A 459 6.88 28.19 -13.57
N ASN A 460 7.86 29.08 -13.71
CA ASN A 460 8.22 29.71 -14.98
C ASN A 460 9.59 29.18 -15.42
N THR A 461 9.64 28.45 -16.53
CA THR A 461 10.89 27.86 -17.03
C THR A 461 11.87 28.89 -17.58
N LYS A 462 11.39 30.03 -18.09
CA LYS A 462 12.24 31.10 -18.64
C LYS A 462 12.92 31.94 -17.57
N HIS A 463 12.27 32.12 -16.41
CA HIS A 463 12.75 32.98 -15.33
C HIS A 463 13.10 32.23 -14.04
N ASN A 464 13.05 30.89 -14.04
CA ASN A 464 13.28 30.03 -12.88
C ASN A 464 12.50 30.44 -11.61
N THR A 465 11.33 31.06 -11.76
CA THR A 465 10.49 31.44 -10.62
C THR A 465 9.56 30.29 -10.24
N LYS A 466 9.54 29.90 -8.96
CA LYS A 466 8.63 28.89 -8.41
C LYS A 466 7.75 29.52 -7.31
N ARG A 467 6.43 29.38 -7.41
CA ARG A 467 5.42 29.93 -6.48
C ARG A 467 4.53 28.82 -5.97
N ARG A 468 4.18 28.82 -4.68
CA ARG A 468 3.20 27.87 -4.13
C ARG A 468 1.82 28.17 -4.70
N ILE A 469 1.04 27.12 -4.96
CA ILE A 469 -0.40 27.23 -5.21
C ILE A 469 -1.17 26.64 -4.03
N ARG A 470 -2.43 27.03 -3.86
CA ARG A 470 -3.35 26.47 -2.87
C ARG A 470 -4.73 26.30 -3.47
N ARG A 471 -5.33 25.15 -3.23
CA ARG A 471 -6.75 24.88 -3.50
C ARG A 471 -7.53 25.06 -2.19
N ARG A 472 -8.57 25.90 -2.19
CA ARG A 472 -9.44 26.19 -1.03
C ARG A 472 -10.90 26.33 -1.44
N PRO A 473 -11.86 25.85 -0.63
CA PRO A 473 -13.28 26.01 -0.94
C PRO A 473 -13.76 27.43 -0.63
N ARG A 474 -14.78 27.91 -1.35
CA ARG A 474 -15.53 29.12 -0.96
C ARG A 474 -16.24 28.84 0.36
N PHE A 475 -16.05 29.73 1.33
CA PHE A 475 -16.75 29.63 2.61
C PHE A 475 -18.26 29.83 2.43
N VAL A 476 -19.04 28.98 3.09
CA VAL A 476 -20.50 29.06 3.20
C VAL A 476 -20.80 28.99 4.70
N SER A 477 -21.48 29.99 5.27
CA SER A 477 -21.82 29.98 6.70
C SER A 477 -23.02 29.07 6.99
N ILE A 478 -23.23 28.74 8.27
CA ILE A 478 -24.43 27.99 8.69
C ILE A 478 -25.70 28.75 8.26
N SER A 479 -25.73 30.07 8.49
CA SER A 479 -26.83 30.94 8.08
C SER A 479 -27.07 30.93 6.56
N GLU A 480 -26.02 30.93 5.74
CA GLU A 480 -26.17 30.88 4.28
C GLU A 480 -26.75 29.53 3.81
N VAL A 481 -26.41 28.43 4.49
CA VAL A 481 -27.00 27.10 4.22
C VAL A 481 -28.49 27.09 4.57
N GLU A 482 -28.86 27.63 5.72
CA GLU A 482 -30.25 27.75 6.16
C GLU A 482 -31.07 28.59 5.18
N ASP A 483 -30.56 29.74 4.75
CA ASP A 483 -31.22 30.62 3.77
C ASP A 483 -31.41 29.97 2.39
N GLN A 484 -30.43 29.18 1.93
CA GLN A 484 -30.52 28.48 0.64
C GLN A 484 -31.43 27.24 0.69
N THR A 485 -31.61 26.62 1.86
CA THR A 485 -32.47 25.43 2.02
C THR A 485 -33.91 25.76 2.41
N ALA A 486 -34.16 26.98 2.89
CA ALA A 486 -35.50 27.50 3.18
C ALA A 486 -36.23 28.03 1.92
N ARG A 487 -35.51 28.26 0.83
CA ARG A 487 -36.03 28.65 -0.50
C ARG A 487 -36.26 27.42 -1.36
#